data_AF-W6KDI1-F1
#
_entry.id   AF-W6KDI1-F1
#
_cell.length_a   1.000
_cell.length_b   1.000
_cell.length_c   1.000
_cell.angle_alpha   90.00
_cell.angle_beta   90.00
_cell.angle_gamma   90.00
#
_symmetry.space_group_name_H-M   'P 1'
#
loop_
_entity.id
_entity.type
_entity.pdbx_description
1 polymer ?
#
loop_
_entity_poly.entity_id
_entity_poly.type
_entity_poly.pdbx_seq_one_letter_code
_entity_poly.pdbx_strand_id
1 'polypeptide(L)'
;MDEATDRLLRAGGESPLIEDFRAVAESTTPAGRLRHAPRPTLDWLSRFVVGQAGGPHKDAPLYELCHLVLALGGDGGRRAQVLLDPDGVTASRSRASFADHPGADEDGVTVEGDEGPFTIRFGRMPILAALYEFLCGMEGYGFYPQLEEILAGITGPADVRPAANQLSSHLRQYRKKNLPSARSEGKFTTIYGFLRDRSPENRLSIDDSAILDFWCLHCQGKEFRGYRAVFDQFTRFMESLEEAGARRAVDEAAPLGTDREAGELDPADTDQSDPGGPGWTSPLAAFDQPPLNEIKFLKGSSERKPMEALMDHGPHALHLPLAFLRYEVFGQVQAGITNDLQVGRGAEAVARRITCDEAESYGARMATVEKLAAHVDQLQKAALHVLASAPSPAIPANDEKIVPLEMAARAYKTLTRKGFTAAPDDDSRATFRQAAPALVAVGTLLRGYLSALTQLDGHGLDRHFQTDRETFSERFRALYGDPQ
;
A
#
# COMPACT_ATOMS: atom_id res chain seq x y z
N MET A 1 18.14 -9.64 7.97
CA MET A 1 17.08 -10.25 7.13
C MET A 1 17.55 -10.18 5.69
N ASP A 2 17.42 -11.22 4.86
CA ASP A 2 17.97 -11.23 3.49
C ASP A 2 17.30 -10.17 2.59
N GLU A 3 18.10 -9.42 1.83
CA GLU A 3 17.70 -8.25 1.01
C GLU A 3 16.60 -8.58 0.00
N ALA A 4 16.59 -9.83 -0.49
CA ALA A 4 15.57 -10.33 -1.41
C ALA A 4 14.21 -10.57 -0.73
N THR A 5 14.21 -11.00 0.55
CA THR A 5 12.99 -11.18 1.36
C THR A 5 12.39 -9.84 1.76
N ASP A 6 13.25 -8.89 2.11
CA ASP A 6 12.84 -7.53 2.44
C ASP A 6 12.18 -6.83 1.23
N ARG A 7 12.67 -7.07 0.00
CA ARG A 7 12.02 -6.57 -1.22
C ARG A 7 10.58 -7.07 -1.39
N LEU A 8 10.30 -8.33 -1.04
CA LEU A 8 8.96 -8.90 -1.15
C LEU A 8 8.01 -8.29 -0.11
N LEU A 9 8.49 -8.09 1.12
CA LEU A 9 7.75 -7.38 2.17
C LEU A 9 7.46 -5.93 1.77
N ARG A 10 8.47 -5.22 1.23
CA ARG A 10 8.33 -3.85 0.70
C ARG A 10 7.37 -3.74 -0.50
N ALA A 11 7.17 -4.82 -1.26
CA ALA A 11 6.21 -4.87 -2.35
C ALA A 11 4.77 -5.17 -1.90
N GLY A 12 4.55 -5.35 -0.59
CA GLY A 12 3.29 -5.74 0.02
C GLY A 12 3.03 -7.23 0.00
N GLY A 13 4.06 -8.07 -0.10
CA GLY A 13 3.91 -9.53 -0.14
C GLY A 13 3.17 -10.07 1.07
N GLU A 14 2.05 -10.75 0.83
CA GLU A 14 1.29 -11.46 1.87
C GLU A 14 2.05 -12.73 2.33
N SER A 15 1.76 -13.25 3.53
CA SER A 15 2.47 -14.40 4.12
C SER A 15 2.71 -15.59 3.16
N PRO A 16 1.74 -16.01 2.32
CA PRO A 16 1.98 -17.12 1.38
C PRO A 16 3.11 -16.84 0.38
N LEU A 17 3.22 -15.60 -0.13
CA LEU A 17 4.31 -15.20 -1.04
C LEU A 17 5.67 -15.27 -0.36
N ILE A 18 5.73 -14.79 0.88
CA ILE A 18 6.96 -14.74 1.67
C ILE A 18 7.41 -16.16 2.02
N GLU A 19 6.48 -17.04 2.39
CA GLU A 19 6.76 -18.45 2.67
C GLU A 19 7.24 -19.20 1.42
N ASP A 20 6.55 -19.04 0.29
CA ASP A 20 6.93 -19.66 -0.98
C ASP A 20 8.34 -19.20 -1.43
N PHE A 21 8.66 -17.91 -1.31
CA PHE A 21 10.00 -17.42 -1.63
C PHE A 21 11.06 -17.90 -0.63
N ARG A 22 10.75 -17.87 0.67
CA ARG A 22 11.68 -18.31 1.72
C ARG A 22 12.04 -19.78 1.56
N ALA A 23 11.09 -20.63 1.15
CA ALA A 23 11.35 -22.04 0.87
C ALA A 23 12.46 -22.24 -0.18
N VAL A 24 12.51 -21.38 -1.20
CA VAL A 24 13.58 -21.38 -2.22
C VAL A 24 14.87 -20.74 -1.68
N ALA A 25 14.75 -19.63 -0.96
CA ALA A 25 15.91 -18.89 -0.43
C ALA A 25 16.69 -19.68 0.63
N GLU A 26 16.00 -20.49 1.43
CA GLU A 26 16.56 -21.32 2.50
C GLU A 26 16.89 -22.74 2.05
N SER A 27 16.65 -23.09 0.77
CA SER A 27 16.94 -24.44 0.29
C SER A 27 18.45 -24.70 0.28
N THR A 28 18.85 -25.85 0.83
CA THR A 28 20.26 -26.21 1.01
C THR A 28 20.63 -27.48 0.24
N THR A 29 21.90 -27.53 -0.16
CA THR A 29 22.57 -28.74 -0.65
C THR A 29 22.81 -29.73 0.50
N PRO A 30 23.08 -31.02 0.24
CA PRO A 30 23.45 -31.98 1.28
C PRO A 30 24.65 -31.56 2.14
N ALA A 31 25.51 -30.68 1.61
CA ALA A 31 26.65 -30.11 2.32
C ALA A 31 26.29 -28.89 3.20
N GLY A 32 25.01 -28.55 3.36
CA GLY A 32 24.53 -27.44 4.18
C GLY A 32 24.74 -26.04 3.58
N ARG A 33 25.18 -25.95 2.32
CA ARG A 33 25.31 -24.68 1.59
C ARG A 33 23.99 -24.30 0.93
N LEU A 34 23.67 -23.01 0.83
CA LEU A 34 22.53 -22.52 0.06
C LEU A 34 22.61 -23.03 -1.39
N ARG A 35 21.47 -23.50 -1.90
CA ARG A 35 21.33 -24.01 -3.26
C ARG A 35 21.40 -22.88 -4.29
N HIS A 36 20.80 -21.74 -3.94
CA HIS A 36 20.75 -20.54 -4.78
C HIS A 36 21.59 -19.43 -4.17
N ALA A 37 22.41 -18.78 -5.02
CA ALA A 37 23.22 -17.66 -4.57
C ALA A 37 22.34 -16.45 -4.22
N PRO A 38 22.55 -15.78 -3.07
CA PRO A 38 21.82 -14.55 -2.72
C PRO A 38 21.89 -13.49 -3.83
N ARG A 39 23.09 -13.33 -4.43
CA ARG A 39 23.31 -12.52 -5.63
C ARG A 39 24.09 -13.33 -6.68
N PRO A 40 23.73 -13.24 -7.97
CA PRO A 40 22.61 -12.46 -8.53
C PRO A 40 21.25 -13.18 -8.52
N THR A 41 21.19 -14.46 -8.10
CA THR A 41 20.03 -15.33 -8.34
C THR A 41 18.79 -14.95 -7.53
N LEU A 42 18.87 -14.94 -6.20
CA LEU A 42 17.70 -14.62 -5.34
C LEU A 42 17.30 -13.14 -5.43
N ASP A 43 18.27 -12.24 -5.60
CA ASP A 43 18.04 -10.83 -5.92
C ASP A 43 17.21 -10.66 -7.21
N TRP A 44 17.54 -11.40 -8.27
CA TRP A 44 16.77 -11.36 -9.50
C TRP A 44 15.39 -12.00 -9.32
N LEU A 45 15.30 -13.14 -8.64
CA LEU A 45 14.04 -13.88 -8.46
C LEU A 45 13.03 -13.03 -7.69
N SER A 46 13.44 -12.37 -6.61
CA SER A 46 12.56 -11.47 -5.86
C SER A 46 12.02 -10.33 -6.74
N ARG A 47 12.84 -9.69 -7.59
CA ARG A 47 12.38 -8.67 -8.56
C ARG A 47 11.40 -9.26 -9.57
N PHE A 48 11.65 -10.47 -10.06
CA PHE A 48 10.76 -11.14 -11.00
C PHE A 48 9.41 -11.47 -10.36
N VAL A 49 9.40 -12.05 -9.17
CA VAL A 49 8.17 -12.41 -8.43
C VAL A 49 7.28 -11.19 -8.23
N VAL A 50 7.85 -10.05 -7.83
CA VAL A 50 7.11 -8.79 -7.64
C VAL A 50 6.81 -8.00 -8.92
N GLY A 51 7.15 -8.54 -10.10
CA GLY A 51 6.83 -7.91 -11.40
C GLY A 51 7.71 -6.71 -11.77
N GLN A 52 8.88 -6.59 -11.15
CA GLN A 52 9.87 -5.52 -11.37
C GLN A 52 11.05 -5.94 -12.27
N ALA A 53 11.17 -7.22 -12.65
CA ALA A 53 12.19 -7.70 -13.60
C ALA A 53 11.63 -7.84 -15.03
N GLY A 54 12.50 -7.74 -16.04
CA GLY A 54 12.18 -8.11 -17.44
C GLY A 54 11.98 -6.98 -18.44
N GLY A 55 12.16 -5.71 -18.05
CA GLY A 55 11.99 -4.57 -18.97
C GLY A 55 10.58 -4.51 -19.58
N PRO A 56 10.40 -4.11 -20.85
CA PRO A 56 9.08 -4.03 -21.49
C PRO A 56 8.36 -5.39 -21.62
N HIS A 57 9.07 -6.51 -21.42
CA HIS A 57 8.51 -7.87 -21.48
C HIS A 57 8.73 -8.60 -20.15
N LYS A 58 7.93 -8.22 -19.15
CA LYS A 58 8.00 -8.71 -17.75
C LYS A 58 7.96 -10.24 -17.59
N ASP A 59 7.42 -10.96 -18.56
CA ASP A 59 7.28 -12.43 -18.52
C ASP A 59 8.26 -13.18 -19.48
N ALA A 60 9.20 -12.47 -20.12
CA ALA A 60 10.24 -13.08 -20.96
C ALA A 60 11.02 -14.25 -20.30
N PRO A 61 11.28 -14.23 -18.97
CA PRO A 61 11.96 -15.36 -18.32
C PRO A 61 11.16 -16.67 -18.32
N LEU A 62 9.82 -16.61 -18.37
CA LEU A 62 8.99 -17.82 -18.50
C LEU A 62 9.13 -18.42 -19.91
N TYR A 63 9.29 -17.56 -20.91
CA TYR A 63 9.58 -17.97 -22.28
C TYR A 63 10.99 -18.58 -22.43
N GLU A 64 11.99 -18.02 -21.75
CA GLU A 64 13.33 -18.62 -21.63
C GLU A 64 13.28 -19.99 -20.92
N LEU A 65 12.52 -20.11 -19.83
CA LEU A 65 12.35 -21.38 -19.12
C LEU A 65 11.72 -22.46 -20.02
N CYS A 66 10.68 -22.13 -20.79
CA CYS A 66 10.07 -23.08 -21.72
C CYS A 66 11.04 -23.55 -22.82
N HIS A 67 11.89 -22.67 -23.35
CA HIS A 67 12.96 -23.08 -24.27
C HIS A 67 14.02 -23.97 -23.59
N LEU A 68 14.34 -23.71 -22.33
CA LEU A 68 15.23 -24.58 -21.57
C LEU A 68 14.62 -25.97 -21.35
N VAL A 69 13.31 -26.06 -21.10
CA VAL A 69 12.60 -27.35 -21.02
C VAL A 69 12.61 -28.08 -22.36
N LEU A 70 12.44 -27.37 -23.48
CA LEU A 70 12.57 -27.94 -24.82
C LEU A 70 13.98 -28.51 -25.04
N ALA A 71 15.04 -27.79 -24.65
CA ALA A 71 16.43 -28.27 -24.73
C ALA A 71 16.69 -29.52 -23.87
N LEU A 72 15.90 -29.71 -22.81
CA LEU A 72 15.96 -30.89 -21.94
C LEU A 72 15.11 -32.06 -22.46
N GLY A 73 14.38 -31.88 -23.56
CA GLY A 73 13.61 -32.93 -24.24
C GLY A 73 12.28 -33.29 -23.57
N GLY A 74 11.71 -32.40 -22.75
CA GLY A 74 10.38 -32.60 -22.13
C GLY A 74 10.31 -33.67 -21.03
N ASP A 75 11.35 -34.51 -20.86
CA ASP A 75 11.41 -35.53 -19.81
C ASP A 75 11.48 -34.91 -18.41
N GLY A 76 10.48 -35.21 -17.57
CA GLY A 76 10.41 -34.75 -16.19
C GLY A 76 11.58 -35.21 -15.33
N GLY A 77 12.12 -36.41 -15.60
CA GLY A 77 13.28 -36.95 -14.89
C GLY A 77 14.54 -36.12 -15.14
N ARG A 78 14.89 -35.92 -16.41
CA ARG A 78 16.02 -35.07 -16.81
C ARG A 78 15.83 -33.62 -16.38
N ARG A 79 14.61 -33.07 -16.46
CA ARG A 79 14.30 -31.71 -16.01
C ARG A 79 14.58 -31.52 -14.53
N ALA A 80 14.06 -32.41 -13.68
CA ALA A 80 14.31 -32.36 -12.24
C ALA A 80 15.80 -32.53 -11.92
N GLN A 81 16.49 -33.44 -12.61
CA GLN A 81 17.93 -33.65 -12.41
C GLN A 81 18.76 -32.39 -12.68
N VAL A 82 18.42 -31.61 -13.70
CA VAL A 82 19.20 -30.42 -14.10
C VAL A 82 18.76 -29.16 -13.36
N LEU A 83 17.46 -28.93 -13.18
CA LEU A 83 16.94 -27.68 -12.58
C LEU A 83 16.85 -27.74 -11.05
N LEU A 84 16.81 -28.94 -10.45
CA LEU A 84 16.78 -29.15 -9.00
C LEU A 84 18.00 -29.96 -8.52
N ASP A 85 19.15 -29.80 -9.19
CA ASP A 85 20.40 -30.49 -8.85
C ASP A 85 20.67 -30.36 -7.34
N PRO A 86 20.80 -31.48 -6.60
CA PRO A 86 21.02 -31.46 -5.14
C PRO A 86 22.30 -30.72 -4.73
N ASP A 87 23.29 -30.62 -5.60
CA ASP A 87 24.52 -29.87 -5.36
C ASP A 87 24.42 -28.38 -5.73
N GLY A 88 23.27 -27.94 -6.23
CA GLY A 88 23.01 -26.58 -6.69
C GLY A 88 23.30 -26.35 -8.17
N VAL A 89 22.58 -25.40 -8.76
CA VAL A 89 22.68 -25.08 -10.20
C VAL A 89 23.62 -23.89 -10.40
N THR A 90 24.72 -24.12 -11.11
CA THR A 90 25.69 -23.08 -11.49
C THR A 90 25.94 -23.11 -12.99
N ALA A 91 26.40 -22.02 -13.57
CA ALA A 91 26.72 -21.97 -15.00
C ALA A 91 27.69 -23.08 -15.44
N SER A 92 28.69 -23.41 -14.60
CA SER A 92 29.64 -24.50 -14.90
C SER A 92 28.98 -25.88 -14.90
N ARG A 93 28.08 -26.13 -13.95
CA ARG A 93 27.34 -27.41 -13.87
C ARG A 93 26.34 -27.53 -15.03
N SER A 94 25.63 -26.45 -15.33
CA SER A 94 24.75 -26.39 -16.50
C SER A 94 25.52 -26.68 -17.79
N ARG A 95 26.71 -26.09 -17.99
CA ARG A 95 27.56 -26.41 -19.15
C ARG A 95 27.89 -27.90 -19.23
N ALA A 96 28.23 -28.54 -18.11
CA ALA A 96 28.49 -29.97 -18.07
C ALA A 96 27.24 -30.80 -18.42
N SER A 97 26.05 -30.43 -17.93
CA SER A 97 24.78 -31.12 -18.22
C SER A 97 24.35 -31.06 -19.69
N PHE A 98 24.84 -30.07 -20.44
CA PHE A 98 24.55 -29.87 -21.85
C PHE A 98 25.74 -30.15 -22.77
N ALA A 99 26.84 -30.72 -22.27
CA ALA A 99 28.06 -30.93 -23.05
C ALA A 99 27.83 -31.77 -24.33
N ASP A 100 26.91 -32.74 -24.27
CA ASP A 100 26.56 -33.59 -25.41
C ASP A 100 25.35 -33.08 -26.22
N HIS A 101 24.81 -31.91 -25.88
CA HIS A 101 23.66 -31.35 -26.60
C HIS A 101 24.11 -30.76 -27.94
N PRO A 102 23.45 -31.09 -29.07
CA PRO A 102 23.93 -30.71 -30.41
C PRO A 102 23.98 -29.20 -30.67
N GLY A 103 23.16 -28.42 -29.94
CA GLY A 103 23.15 -26.96 -29.99
C GLY A 103 23.99 -26.25 -28.91
N ALA A 104 24.80 -26.97 -28.13
CA ALA A 104 25.63 -26.37 -27.10
C ALA A 104 26.94 -25.78 -27.65
N ASP A 105 27.34 -24.61 -27.15
CA ASP A 105 28.62 -23.96 -27.43
C ASP A 105 29.29 -23.47 -26.13
N GLU A 106 30.23 -22.53 -26.21
CA GLU A 106 30.92 -22.00 -25.02
C GLU A 106 30.01 -21.12 -24.13
N ASP A 107 29.00 -20.48 -24.73
CA ASP A 107 28.16 -19.44 -24.12
C ASP A 107 26.80 -19.98 -23.65
N GLY A 108 26.25 -20.99 -24.32
CA GLY A 108 24.93 -21.51 -24.00
C GLY A 108 24.48 -22.70 -24.85
N VAL A 109 23.15 -22.87 -24.88
CA VAL A 109 22.47 -23.90 -25.66
C VAL A 109 21.48 -23.23 -26.59
N THR A 110 21.61 -23.53 -27.88
CA THR A 110 20.68 -23.07 -28.91
C THR A 110 19.71 -24.18 -29.27
N VAL A 111 18.42 -23.85 -29.28
CA VAL A 111 17.33 -24.73 -29.75
C VAL A 111 16.61 -24.07 -30.91
N GLU A 112 16.02 -24.87 -31.79
CA GLU A 112 15.09 -24.36 -32.79
C GLU A 112 13.83 -23.85 -32.09
N GLY A 113 13.49 -22.58 -32.31
CA GLY A 113 12.26 -21.95 -31.84
C GLY A 113 11.28 -21.72 -32.99
N ASP A 114 10.02 -21.46 -32.67
CA ASP A 114 8.95 -21.18 -33.65
C ASP A 114 9.24 -19.94 -34.51
N GLU A 115 9.91 -18.94 -33.95
CA GLU A 115 10.33 -17.71 -34.64
C GLU A 115 11.81 -17.72 -35.06
N GLY A 116 12.46 -18.88 -34.99
CA GLY A 116 13.89 -19.06 -35.28
C GLY A 116 14.70 -19.53 -34.07
N PRO A 117 16.02 -19.69 -34.21
CA PRO A 117 16.88 -20.24 -33.17
C PRO A 117 16.88 -19.36 -31.91
N PHE A 118 16.79 -19.98 -30.74
CA PHE A 118 16.80 -19.33 -29.43
C PHE A 118 17.96 -19.85 -28.58
N THR A 119 18.80 -18.96 -28.08
CA THR A 119 19.98 -19.32 -27.28
C THR A 119 19.76 -19.00 -25.79
N ILE A 120 19.84 -20.02 -24.94
CA ILE A 120 19.86 -19.87 -23.48
C ILE A 120 21.31 -19.87 -22.99
N ARG A 121 21.78 -18.75 -22.44
CA ARG A 121 23.14 -18.65 -21.89
C ARG A 121 23.29 -19.44 -20.60
N PHE A 122 24.44 -20.10 -20.39
CA PHE A 122 24.71 -20.84 -19.15
C PHE A 122 24.65 -19.96 -17.89
N GLY A 123 25.03 -18.68 -18.01
CA GLY A 123 24.91 -17.71 -16.91
C GLY A 123 23.46 -17.41 -16.49
N ARG A 124 22.47 -17.68 -17.36
CA ARG A 124 21.03 -17.50 -17.06
C ARG A 124 20.41 -18.73 -16.41
N MET A 125 20.97 -19.91 -16.59
CA MET A 125 20.37 -21.17 -16.12
C MET A 125 20.21 -21.27 -14.59
N PRO A 126 21.12 -20.77 -13.74
CA PRO A 126 20.88 -20.71 -12.29
C PRO A 126 19.66 -19.88 -11.89
N ILE A 127 19.39 -18.80 -12.63
CA ILE A 127 18.22 -17.95 -12.44
C ILE A 127 16.94 -18.68 -12.84
N LEU A 128 16.97 -19.36 -14.00
CA LEU A 128 15.83 -20.15 -14.49
C LEU A 128 15.54 -21.37 -13.59
N ALA A 129 16.57 -21.97 -12.99
CA ALA A 129 16.42 -23.03 -12.01
C ALA A 129 15.74 -22.53 -10.72
N ALA A 130 16.14 -21.37 -10.20
CA ALA A 130 15.47 -20.76 -9.04
C ALA A 130 14.01 -20.40 -9.34
N LEU A 131 13.72 -19.90 -10.56
CA LEU A 131 12.35 -19.67 -11.02
C LEU A 131 11.55 -20.97 -11.11
N TYR A 132 12.13 -22.03 -11.65
CA TYR A 132 11.49 -23.35 -11.71
C TYR A 132 11.17 -23.89 -10.31
N GLU A 133 12.14 -23.86 -9.39
CA GLU A 133 11.94 -24.29 -7.99
C GLU A 133 10.84 -23.48 -7.29
N PHE A 134 10.80 -22.16 -7.51
CA PHE A 134 9.70 -21.31 -7.03
C PHE A 134 8.35 -21.74 -7.60
N LEU A 135 8.24 -21.98 -8.91
CA LEU A 135 7.00 -22.45 -9.53
C LEU A 135 6.57 -23.84 -9.03
N CYS A 136 7.51 -24.71 -8.67
CA CYS A 136 7.20 -26.00 -8.06
C CYS A 136 6.63 -25.84 -6.64
N GLY A 137 7.21 -24.93 -5.85
CA GLY A 137 6.86 -24.76 -4.44
C GLY A 137 5.66 -23.84 -4.18
N MET A 138 5.34 -22.95 -5.11
CA MET A 138 4.30 -21.92 -4.89
C MET A 138 2.93 -22.50 -4.56
N GLU A 139 2.18 -21.76 -3.75
CA GLU A 139 0.87 -22.18 -3.22
C GLU A 139 0.95 -23.50 -2.44
N GLY A 140 2.06 -23.73 -1.73
CA GLY A 140 2.30 -24.98 -1.00
C GLY A 140 2.24 -26.22 -1.90
N TYR A 141 2.89 -26.15 -3.07
CA TYR A 141 2.87 -27.16 -4.15
C TYR A 141 1.52 -27.32 -4.88
N GLY A 142 0.54 -26.44 -4.65
CA GLY A 142 -0.77 -26.50 -5.31
C GLY A 142 -0.71 -26.38 -6.83
N PHE A 143 0.24 -25.61 -7.37
CA PHE A 143 0.42 -25.43 -8.82
C PHE A 143 1.22 -26.57 -9.49
N TYR A 144 1.94 -27.38 -8.72
CA TYR A 144 2.88 -28.37 -9.25
C TYR A 144 2.28 -29.35 -10.27
N PRO A 145 1.08 -29.94 -10.07
CA PRO A 145 0.51 -30.86 -11.07
C PRO A 145 0.24 -30.19 -12.42
N GLN A 146 -0.22 -28.94 -12.39
CA GLN A 146 -0.49 -28.17 -13.60
C GLN A 146 0.81 -27.72 -14.28
N LEU A 147 1.81 -27.32 -13.49
CA LEU A 147 3.15 -27.00 -14.01
C LEU A 147 3.74 -28.19 -14.77
N GLU A 148 3.67 -29.39 -14.21
CA GLU A 148 4.16 -30.61 -14.84
C GLU A 148 3.42 -30.93 -16.15
N GLU A 149 2.10 -30.77 -16.18
CA GLU A 149 1.30 -30.92 -17.41
C GLU A 149 1.71 -29.91 -18.48
N ILE A 150 1.85 -28.63 -18.12
CA ILE A 150 2.27 -27.56 -19.03
C ILE A 150 3.65 -27.86 -19.63
N LEU A 151 4.62 -28.25 -18.79
CA LEU A 151 6.00 -28.47 -19.22
C LEU A 151 6.19 -29.79 -19.97
N ALA A 152 5.44 -30.84 -19.62
CA ALA A 152 5.43 -32.11 -20.36
C ALA A 152 4.79 -31.97 -21.75
N GLY A 153 3.89 -30.99 -21.92
CA GLY A 153 3.30 -30.64 -23.21
C GLY A 153 4.27 -29.96 -24.19
N ILE A 154 5.47 -29.57 -23.74
CA ILE A 154 6.49 -28.97 -24.62
C ILE A 154 7.24 -30.10 -25.33
N THR A 155 6.76 -30.46 -26.52
CA THR A 155 7.35 -31.52 -27.35
C THR A 155 8.08 -30.98 -28.58
N GLY A 156 7.77 -29.75 -28.98
CA GLY A 156 8.44 -29.05 -30.07
C GLY A 156 8.39 -27.53 -29.95
N PRO A 157 9.00 -26.82 -30.90
CA PRO A 157 9.12 -25.36 -30.87
C PRO A 157 7.79 -24.61 -30.81
N ALA A 158 6.75 -25.14 -31.47
CA ALA A 158 5.42 -24.54 -31.52
C ALA A 158 4.70 -24.54 -30.14
N ASP A 159 5.11 -25.41 -29.22
CA ASP A 159 4.47 -25.56 -27.90
C ASP A 159 4.98 -24.53 -26.88
N VAL A 160 6.14 -23.92 -27.14
CA VAL A 160 6.86 -23.05 -26.21
C VAL A 160 6.05 -21.80 -25.87
N ARG A 161 5.49 -21.11 -26.87
CA ARG A 161 4.71 -19.88 -26.66
C ARG A 161 3.39 -20.15 -25.94
N PRO A 162 2.58 -21.15 -26.32
CA PRO A 162 1.41 -21.56 -25.55
C PRO A 162 1.73 -21.88 -24.08
N ALA A 163 2.79 -22.65 -23.82
CA ALA A 163 3.20 -22.99 -22.45
C ALA A 163 3.61 -21.74 -21.64
N ALA A 164 4.45 -20.87 -22.22
CA ALA A 164 4.88 -19.63 -21.57
C ALA A 164 3.69 -18.71 -21.26
N ASN A 165 2.68 -18.62 -22.13
CA ASN A 165 1.47 -17.85 -21.90
C ASN A 165 0.63 -18.42 -20.74
N GLN A 166 0.52 -19.75 -20.63
CA GLN A 166 -0.18 -20.39 -19.53
C GLN A 166 0.53 -20.12 -18.19
N LEU A 167 1.86 -20.28 -18.15
CA LEU A 167 2.66 -19.93 -16.96
C LEU A 167 2.51 -18.45 -16.58
N SER A 168 2.54 -17.55 -17.58
CA SER A 168 2.39 -16.11 -17.36
C SER A 168 1.01 -15.74 -16.83
N SER A 169 -0.04 -16.40 -17.32
CA SER A 169 -1.41 -16.21 -16.83
C SER A 169 -1.53 -16.63 -15.36
N HIS A 170 -1.01 -17.80 -15.02
CA HIS A 170 -1.04 -18.31 -13.65
C HIS A 170 -0.24 -17.41 -12.70
N LEU A 171 0.98 -17.02 -13.07
CA LEU A 171 1.81 -16.13 -12.26
C LEU A 171 1.17 -14.75 -12.07
N ARG A 172 0.46 -14.22 -13.08
CA ARG A 172 -0.33 -12.98 -12.93
C ARG A 172 -1.46 -13.12 -11.92
N GLN A 173 -2.18 -14.25 -11.94
CA GLN A 173 -3.23 -14.51 -10.95
C GLN A 173 -2.64 -14.64 -9.54
N TYR A 174 -1.52 -15.35 -9.41
CA TYR A 174 -0.80 -15.48 -8.15
C TYR A 174 -0.30 -14.13 -7.61
N ARG A 175 0.29 -13.27 -8.46
CA ARG A 175 0.67 -11.89 -8.09
C ARG A 175 -0.55 -11.09 -7.65
N LYS A 176 -1.65 -11.14 -8.42
CA LYS A 176 -2.90 -10.46 -8.05
C LYS A 176 -3.44 -10.97 -6.70
N LYS A 177 -3.27 -12.26 -6.38
CA LYS A 177 -3.72 -12.84 -5.11
C LYS A 177 -2.83 -12.42 -3.95
N ASN A 178 -1.51 -12.36 -4.13
CA ASN A 178 -0.57 -12.22 -3.01
C ASN A 178 0.22 -10.88 -2.98
N LEU A 179 -0.01 -9.96 -3.92
CA LEU A 179 0.57 -8.62 -3.96
C LEU A 179 -0.53 -7.55 -4.14
N PRO A 180 -0.76 -6.68 -3.13
CA PRO A 180 -1.66 -5.54 -3.25
C PRO A 180 -1.27 -4.57 -4.38
N SER A 181 0.03 -4.38 -4.62
CA SER A 181 0.60 -3.52 -5.66
C SER A 181 0.29 -3.99 -7.09
N ALA A 182 0.18 -5.31 -7.33
CA ALA A 182 -0.22 -5.87 -8.62
C ALA A 182 -1.72 -5.69 -8.91
N ARG A 183 -2.57 -5.50 -7.87
CA ARG A 183 -4.00 -5.19 -8.02
C ARG A 183 -4.25 -3.74 -8.47
N SER A 184 -3.31 -2.83 -8.21
CA SER A 184 -3.43 -1.38 -8.49
C SER A 184 -2.68 -0.92 -9.74
N GLU A 185 -1.82 -1.75 -10.35
CA GLU A 185 -0.91 -1.35 -11.45
C GLU A 185 -1.63 -0.77 -12.69
N GLY A 186 -2.75 -1.37 -13.11
CA GLY A 186 -3.56 -0.84 -14.22
C GLY A 186 -4.20 0.51 -13.89
N LYS A 187 -4.66 0.69 -12.64
CA LYS A 187 -5.28 1.93 -12.17
C LYS A 187 -4.26 3.06 -12.01
N PHE A 188 -3.09 2.74 -11.47
CA PHE A 188 -1.97 3.68 -11.35
C PHE A 188 -1.43 4.11 -12.72
N THR A 189 -1.42 3.21 -13.70
CA THR A 189 -1.07 3.58 -15.09
C THR A 189 -2.05 4.61 -15.64
N THR A 190 -3.35 4.43 -15.42
CA THR A 190 -4.38 5.40 -15.82
C THR A 190 -4.25 6.73 -15.10
N ILE A 191 -4.05 6.72 -13.78
CA ILE A 191 -3.84 7.93 -12.97
C ILE A 191 -2.58 8.69 -13.43
N TYR A 192 -1.46 7.97 -13.60
CA TYR A 192 -0.21 8.54 -14.08
C TYR A 192 -0.35 9.15 -15.47
N GLY A 193 -1.01 8.45 -16.41
CA GLY A 193 -1.29 8.96 -17.75
C GLY A 193 -2.07 10.27 -17.71
N PHE A 194 -3.15 10.31 -16.92
CA PHE A 194 -3.94 11.53 -16.72
C PHE A 194 -3.12 12.69 -16.15
N LEU A 195 -2.35 12.45 -15.08
CA LEU A 195 -1.55 13.49 -14.42
C LEU A 195 -0.44 14.03 -15.33
N ARG A 196 0.18 13.15 -16.12
CA ARG A 196 1.18 13.53 -17.11
C ARG A 196 0.57 14.40 -18.20
N ASP A 197 -0.59 14.01 -18.73
CA ASP A 197 -1.24 14.75 -19.82
C ASP A 197 -1.77 16.13 -19.35
N ARG A 198 -2.03 16.29 -18.05
CA ARG A 198 -2.41 17.58 -17.41
C ARG A 198 -1.20 18.51 -17.19
N SER A 199 0.03 18.01 -17.15
CA SER A 199 1.21 18.79 -16.75
C SER A 199 2.16 19.06 -17.92
N PRO A 200 2.23 20.31 -18.44
CA PRO A 200 3.11 20.64 -19.56
C PRO A 200 4.61 20.56 -19.23
N GLU A 201 4.98 20.54 -17.94
CA GLU A 201 6.38 20.54 -17.48
C GLU A 201 6.87 19.17 -16.98
N ASN A 202 6.11 18.10 -17.21
CA ASN A 202 6.43 16.74 -16.74
C ASN A 202 6.62 16.63 -15.21
N ARG A 203 6.11 17.60 -14.44
CA ARG A 203 6.01 17.55 -12.98
C ARG A 203 4.61 17.07 -12.60
N LEU A 204 4.51 15.89 -12.01
CA LEU A 204 3.24 15.41 -11.49
C LEU A 204 2.80 16.31 -10.34
N SER A 205 1.63 16.91 -10.46
CA SER A 205 0.99 17.68 -9.39
C SER A 205 -0.38 17.09 -9.14
N ILE A 206 -0.65 16.77 -7.88
CA ILE A 206 -1.94 16.25 -7.42
C ILE A 206 -2.52 17.31 -6.49
N ASP A 207 -3.56 17.99 -6.97
CA ASP A 207 -4.33 18.98 -6.23
C ASP A 207 -5.80 18.55 -6.16
N ASP A 208 -6.61 19.34 -5.43
CA ASP A 208 -8.04 19.05 -5.26
C ASP A 208 -8.81 18.98 -6.61
N SER A 209 -8.39 19.75 -7.61
CA SER A 209 -9.04 19.78 -8.93
C SER A 209 -8.73 18.55 -9.75
N ALA A 210 -7.50 18.03 -9.66
CA ALA A 210 -7.06 16.85 -10.39
C ALA A 210 -7.91 15.62 -10.07
N ILE A 211 -8.31 15.43 -8.81
CA ILE A 211 -9.16 14.31 -8.38
C ILE A 211 -10.57 14.42 -8.94
N LEU A 212 -11.19 15.61 -8.87
CA LEU A 212 -12.53 15.82 -9.41
C LEU A 212 -12.55 15.66 -10.93
N ASP A 213 -11.57 16.24 -11.63
CA ASP A 213 -11.46 16.17 -13.07
C ASP A 213 -11.23 14.73 -13.56
N PHE A 214 -10.35 13.99 -12.87
CA PHE A 214 -10.14 12.57 -13.15
C PHE A 214 -11.44 11.78 -12.97
N TRP A 215 -12.15 11.98 -11.86
CA TRP A 215 -13.41 11.28 -11.64
C TRP A 215 -14.43 11.64 -12.72
N CYS A 216 -14.60 12.91 -13.05
CA CYS A 216 -15.53 13.34 -14.10
C CYS A 216 -15.23 12.71 -15.47
N LEU A 217 -13.95 12.51 -15.80
CA LEU A 217 -13.50 11.90 -17.05
C LEU A 217 -13.75 10.38 -17.07
N HIS A 218 -13.59 9.71 -15.93
CA HIS A 218 -13.56 8.24 -15.86
C HIS A 218 -14.77 7.59 -15.17
N CYS A 219 -15.69 8.36 -14.56
CA CYS A 219 -16.76 7.82 -13.73
C CYS A 219 -17.76 6.92 -14.47
N GLN A 220 -17.85 7.01 -15.80
CA GLN A 220 -18.68 6.12 -16.62
C GLN A 220 -18.12 4.69 -16.69
N GLY A 221 -16.82 4.51 -16.44
CA GLY A 221 -16.18 3.21 -16.36
C GLY A 221 -16.50 2.50 -15.03
N LYS A 222 -16.55 1.16 -15.05
CA LYS A 222 -16.78 0.37 -13.83
C LYS A 222 -15.70 0.58 -12.76
N GLU A 223 -14.47 0.87 -13.17
CA GLU A 223 -13.31 0.94 -12.28
C GLU A 223 -13.23 2.23 -11.44
N PHE A 224 -13.79 3.34 -11.94
CA PHE A 224 -13.68 4.68 -11.34
C PHE A 224 -15.06 5.32 -11.07
N ARG A 225 -16.12 4.51 -11.00
CA ARG A 225 -17.50 4.99 -10.83
C ARG A 225 -17.71 5.76 -9.52
N GLY A 226 -17.15 5.26 -8.42
CA GLY A 226 -17.29 5.85 -7.09
C GLY A 226 -16.26 6.93 -6.81
N TYR A 227 -16.68 8.13 -6.42
CA TYR A 227 -15.76 9.22 -6.11
C TYR A 227 -14.82 8.86 -4.93
N ARG A 228 -15.36 8.24 -3.88
CA ARG A 228 -14.55 7.74 -2.74
C ARG A 228 -13.46 6.78 -3.19
N ALA A 229 -13.81 5.82 -4.03
CA ALA A 229 -12.86 4.87 -4.56
C ALA A 229 -11.79 5.51 -5.45
N VAL A 230 -12.09 6.63 -6.11
CA VAL A 230 -11.09 7.42 -6.85
C VAL A 230 -10.16 8.14 -5.87
N PHE A 231 -10.71 8.84 -4.87
CA PHE A 231 -9.91 9.50 -3.84
C PHE A 231 -8.95 8.53 -3.16
N ASP A 232 -9.44 7.37 -2.71
CA ASP A 232 -8.63 6.30 -2.09
C ASP A 232 -7.51 5.79 -3.01
N GLN A 233 -7.72 5.81 -4.33
CA GLN A 233 -6.69 5.40 -5.29
C GLN A 233 -5.63 6.47 -5.49
N PHE A 234 -6.01 7.75 -5.45
CA PHE A 234 -5.05 8.86 -5.50
C PHE A 234 -4.21 8.93 -4.22
N THR A 235 -4.80 8.71 -3.05
CA THR A 235 -4.04 8.67 -1.78
C THR A 235 -3.01 7.56 -1.78
N ARG A 236 -3.41 6.34 -2.17
CA ARG A 236 -2.48 5.20 -2.35
C ARG A 236 -1.40 5.46 -3.39
N PHE A 237 -1.74 6.20 -4.46
CA PHE A 237 -0.76 6.58 -5.47
C PHE A 237 0.25 7.60 -4.92
N MET A 238 -0.19 8.59 -4.12
CA MET A 238 0.70 9.53 -3.43
C MET A 238 1.62 8.82 -2.45
N GLU A 239 1.08 7.92 -1.61
CA GLU A 239 1.86 7.07 -0.69
C GLU A 239 2.95 6.31 -1.46
N SER A 240 2.59 5.72 -2.60
CA SER A 240 3.55 4.99 -3.45
C SER A 240 4.65 5.89 -4.03
N LEU A 241 4.34 7.15 -4.35
CA LEU A 241 5.32 8.14 -4.84
C LEU A 241 6.23 8.63 -3.71
N GLU A 242 5.68 8.87 -2.53
CA GLU A 242 6.42 9.29 -1.34
C GLU A 242 7.39 8.19 -0.90
N GLU A 243 6.94 6.94 -0.85
CA GLU A 243 7.81 5.79 -0.59
C GLU A 243 8.93 5.69 -1.62
N ALA A 244 8.64 5.88 -2.91
CA ALA A 244 9.66 5.84 -3.95
C ALA A 244 10.65 7.02 -3.84
N GLY A 245 10.18 8.20 -3.43
CA GLY A 245 10.99 9.39 -3.21
C GLY A 245 11.90 9.28 -1.98
N ALA A 246 11.36 8.82 -0.85
CA ALA A 246 12.12 8.57 0.38
C ALA A 246 13.23 7.53 0.14
N ARG A 247 12.92 6.47 -0.63
CA ARG A 247 13.91 5.46 -1.04
C ARG A 247 15.07 6.07 -1.83
N ARG A 248 14.79 6.97 -2.80
CA ARG A 248 15.85 7.68 -3.54
C ARG A 248 16.66 8.61 -2.65
N ALA A 249 16.03 9.31 -1.71
CA ALA A 249 16.73 10.21 -0.79
C ALA A 249 17.67 9.47 0.17
N VAL A 250 17.33 8.23 0.55
CA VAL A 250 18.21 7.34 1.33
C VAL A 250 19.34 6.80 0.46
N ASP A 251 19.06 6.41 -0.79
CA ASP A 251 20.08 5.94 -1.75
C ASP A 251 21.07 7.06 -2.16
N GLU A 252 20.63 8.32 -2.15
CA GLU A 252 21.42 9.52 -2.49
C GLU A 252 22.05 10.21 -1.27
N ALA A 253 21.78 9.74 -0.05
CA ALA A 253 22.35 10.33 1.17
C ALA A 253 23.87 10.11 1.18
N ALA A 254 24.63 11.19 0.98
CA ALA A 254 26.07 11.16 1.13
C ALA A 254 26.44 10.83 2.59
N PRO A 255 27.41 9.92 2.83
CA PRO A 255 27.85 9.59 4.18
C PRO A 255 28.35 10.85 4.90
N LEU A 256 27.79 11.12 6.08
CA LEU A 256 28.29 12.13 7.00
C LEU A 256 29.52 11.55 7.71
N GLY A 257 30.71 11.98 7.29
CA GLY A 257 31.97 11.68 7.96
C GLY A 257 32.69 10.42 7.46
N THR A 258 34.01 10.43 7.52
CA THR A 258 34.89 9.32 7.11
C THR A 258 35.57 8.63 8.30
N ASP A 259 35.19 8.96 9.54
CA ASP A 259 35.96 8.57 10.74
C ASP A 259 35.25 7.48 11.57
N ARG A 260 35.40 6.23 11.12
CA ARG A 260 34.83 5.03 11.77
C ARG A 260 35.44 4.69 13.13
N GLU A 261 36.60 5.26 13.49
CA GLU A 261 37.25 4.98 14.79
C GLU A 261 36.72 5.87 15.93
N ALA A 262 36.02 6.96 15.62
CA ALA A 262 35.44 7.89 16.60
C ALA A 262 34.01 7.54 17.04
N GLY A 263 33.42 6.45 16.52
CA GLY A 263 32.03 6.06 16.81
C GLY A 263 30.97 6.77 15.95
N GLU A 264 31.35 7.30 14.78
CA GLU A 264 30.40 7.76 13.77
C GLU A 264 29.64 6.56 13.17
N LEU A 265 28.30 6.60 13.25
CA LEU A 265 27.40 5.58 12.74
C LEU A 265 27.30 5.69 11.21
N ASP A 266 27.65 4.62 10.50
CA ASP A 266 27.34 4.47 9.08
C ASP A 266 25.81 4.35 8.92
N PRO A 267 25.12 5.22 8.15
CA PRO A 267 23.67 5.12 7.92
C PRO A 267 23.25 3.77 7.34
N ALA A 268 24.19 3.01 6.75
CA ALA A 268 23.98 1.67 6.25
C ALA A 268 24.06 0.56 7.32
N ASP A 269 24.62 0.82 8.51
CA ASP A 269 24.82 -0.17 9.59
C ASP A 269 23.88 -0.01 10.80
N THR A 270 22.94 0.94 10.78
CA THR A 270 21.85 0.97 11.78
C THR A 270 20.84 -0.15 11.51
N ASP A 271 21.06 -1.30 12.12
CA ASP A 271 20.08 -2.37 12.30
C ASP A 271 19.03 -1.90 13.34
N GLN A 272 18.15 -0.97 12.93
CA GLN A 272 16.86 -0.66 13.57
C GLN A 272 16.07 0.40 12.77
N SER A 273 14.90 -0.05 12.27
CA SER A 273 13.67 0.75 12.13
C SER A 273 13.61 1.82 11.04
N ASP A 274 13.13 1.40 9.87
CA ASP A 274 12.19 2.14 9.01
C ASP A 274 12.59 3.55 8.54
N PRO A 275 13.31 3.68 7.40
CA PRO A 275 13.69 4.98 6.82
C PRO A 275 12.50 5.79 6.25
N GLY A 276 11.31 5.19 6.19
CA GLY A 276 10.05 5.91 6.06
C GLY A 276 9.12 5.30 7.07
N GLY A 277 8.96 5.94 8.24
CA GLY A 277 8.15 5.43 9.34
C GLY A 277 6.81 4.83 8.88
N PRO A 278 6.18 3.95 9.69
CA PRO A 278 5.04 3.16 9.25
C PRO A 278 4.03 4.08 8.59
N GLY A 279 3.63 3.75 7.37
CA GLY A 279 2.65 4.50 6.60
C GLY A 279 1.51 4.97 7.50
N TRP A 280 1.02 6.18 7.24
CA TRP A 280 0.14 6.90 8.15
C TRP A 280 -0.89 5.96 8.82
N THR A 281 -0.86 5.90 10.14
CA THR A 281 -1.78 5.08 10.93
C THR A 281 -2.72 5.99 11.72
N SER A 282 -4.02 5.72 11.62
CA SER A 282 -5.06 6.46 12.32
C SER A 282 -4.80 6.48 13.84
N PRO A 283 -4.69 7.67 14.48
CA PRO A 283 -4.47 7.76 15.93
C PRO A 283 -5.66 7.24 16.75
N LEU A 284 -6.82 7.01 16.11
CA LEU A 284 -7.98 6.42 16.76
C LEU A 284 -7.77 4.96 17.17
N ALA A 285 -6.92 4.22 16.45
CA ALA A 285 -6.65 2.80 16.70
C ALA A 285 -6.05 2.57 18.10
N ALA A 286 -5.31 3.55 18.64
CA ALA A 286 -4.75 3.48 19.98
C ALA A 286 -5.84 3.32 21.06
N PHE A 287 -7.01 3.97 20.88
CA PHE A 287 -8.08 3.93 21.87
C PHE A 287 -8.85 2.61 21.90
N ASP A 288 -8.63 1.73 20.93
CA ASP A 288 -9.28 0.42 20.85
C ASP A 288 -8.48 -0.67 21.62
N GLN A 289 -7.23 -0.35 22.01
CA GLN A 289 -6.33 -1.26 22.73
C GLN A 289 -6.43 -1.09 24.26
N PRO A 290 -6.27 -2.16 25.05
CA PRO A 290 -6.08 -2.04 26.50
C PRO A 290 -4.79 -1.28 26.85
N PRO A 291 -4.74 -0.52 27.96
CA PRO A 291 -5.85 -0.20 28.87
C PRO A 291 -6.73 0.99 28.40
N LEU A 292 -6.44 1.61 27.25
CA LEU A 292 -7.13 2.82 26.80
C LEU A 292 -8.62 2.62 26.57
N ASN A 293 -9.01 1.44 26.06
CA ASN A 293 -10.41 1.09 25.82
C ASN A 293 -11.26 0.97 27.11
N GLU A 294 -10.62 0.93 28.28
CA GLU A 294 -11.31 0.88 29.57
C GLU A 294 -11.87 2.26 29.98
N ILE A 295 -11.21 3.33 29.51
CA ILE A 295 -11.60 4.72 29.70
C ILE A 295 -12.38 5.20 28.48
N LYS A 296 -13.54 5.82 28.70
CA LYS A 296 -14.41 6.27 27.60
C LYS A 296 -13.95 7.62 27.03
N PHE A 297 -12.72 7.68 26.47
CA PHE A 297 -12.13 8.90 25.91
C PHE A 297 -12.98 9.52 24.79
N LEU A 298 -13.52 8.70 23.89
CA LEU A 298 -14.37 9.14 22.78
C LEU A 298 -15.67 8.34 22.73
N LYS A 299 -16.79 8.99 22.47
CA LYS A 299 -18.07 8.31 22.18
C LYS A 299 -18.12 7.85 20.73
N GLY A 300 -18.44 6.58 20.50
CA GLY A 300 -18.48 5.98 19.16
C GLY A 300 -19.30 6.77 18.13
N SER A 301 -20.59 7.00 18.38
CA SER A 301 -21.49 7.56 17.36
C SER A 301 -21.37 9.08 17.14
N SER A 302 -21.15 9.86 18.21
CA SER A 302 -21.22 11.33 18.15
C SER A 302 -19.88 12.03 18.11
N GLU A 303 -18.80 11.36 18.54
CA GLU A 303 -17.46 11.96 18.63
C GLU A 303 -16.50 11.26 17.66
N ARG A 304 -16.44 9.92 17.69
CA ARG A 304 -15.50 9.14 16.88
C ARG A 304 -15.94 9.05 15.41
N LYS A 305 -17.14 8.54 15.13
CA LYS A 305 -17.65 8.31 13.77
C LYS A 305 -17.52 9.54 12.84
N PRO A 306 -17.82 10.78 13.29
CA PRO A 306 -17.68 11.95 12.43
C PRO A 306 -16.24 12.35 12.07
N MET A 307 -15.22 11.85 12.80
CA MET A 307 -13.81 12.12 12.51
C MET A 307 -13.04 10.90 11.94
N GLU A 308 -13.62 9.70 11.93
CA GLU A 308 -12.93 8.47 11.50
C GLU A 308 -12.27 8.62 10.12
N ALA A 309 -13.02 9.04 9.11
CA ALA A 309 -12.48 9.22 7.76
C ALA A 309 -11.30 10.21 7.73
N LEU A 310 -11.36 11.30 8.51
CA LEU A 310 -10.28 12.28 8.55
C LEU A 310 -9.04 11.71 9.25
N MET A 311 -9.23 10.91 10.30
CA MET A 311 -8.13 10.27 11.02
C MET A 311 -7.47 9.17 10.18
N ASP A 312 -8.26 8.45 9.38
CA ASP A 312 -7.78 7.38 8.51
C ASP A 312 -6.97 7.92 7.32
N HIS A 313 -7.37 9.04 6.74
CA HIS A 313 -6.65 9.67 5.62
C HIS A 313 -5.57 10.66 6.06
N GLY A 314 -5.65 11.16 7.30
CA GLY A 314 -4.62 11.95 7.96
C GLY A 314 -3.99 13.05 7.08
N PRO A 315 -2.68 13.03 6.83
CA PRO A 315 -1.97 14.02 6.02
C PRO A 315 -2.57 14.26 4.64
N HIS A 316 -3.09 13.22 3.98
CA HIS A 316 -3.65 13.37 2.64
C HIS A 316 -4.93 14.21 2.63
N ALA A 317 -5.73 14.15 3.69
CA ALA A 317 -6.90 15.01 3.85
C ALA A 317 -6.51 16.47 4.13
N LEU A 318 -5.33 16.72 4.71
CA LEU A 318 -4.79 18.07 4.89
C LEU A 318 -4.19 18.62 3.59
N HIS A 319 -3.57 17.76 2.78
CA HIS A 319 -3.00 18.12 1.46
C HIS A 319 -4.09 18.34 0.40
N LEU A 320 -5.21 17.63 0.50
CA LEU A 320 -6.33 17.67 -0.44
C LEU A 320 -7.66 18.00 0.27
N PRO A 321 -7.76 19.18 0.90
CA PRO A 321 -8.86 19.49 1.79
C PRO A 321 -10.22 19.60 1.08
N LEU A 322 -10.27 20.12 -0.14
CA LEU A 322 -11.53 20.24 -0.89
C LEU A 322 -11.95 18.89 -1.50
N ALA A 323 -11.01 18.09 -2.00
CA ALA A 323 -11.29 16.74 -2.48
C ALA A 323 -11.75 15.82 -1.34
N PHE A 324 -11.23 16.01 -0.12
CA PHE A 324 -11.71 15.31 1.06
C PHE A 324 -13.11 15.79 1.50
N LEU A 325 -13.45 17.08 1.39
CA LEU A 325 -14.83 17.55 1.58
C LEU A 325 -15.81 16.86 0.63
N ARG A 326 -15.45 16.71 -0.66
CA ARG A 326 -16.25 15.97 -1.64
C ARG A 326 -16.39 14.49 -1.26
N TYR A 327 -15.32 13.88 -0.74
CA TYR A 327 -15.32 12.51 -0.24
C TYR A 327 -16.33 12.32 0.91
N GLU A 328 -16.36 13.26 1.86
CA GLU A 328 -17.24 13.21 3.03
C GLU A 328 -18.69 13.56 2.71
N VAL A 329 -18.93 14.51 1.81
CA VAL A 329 -20.27 15.01 1.50
C VAL A 329 -20.91 14.21 0.36
N PHE A 330 -20.37 14.31 -0.85
CA PHE A 330 -20.98 13.69 -2.03
C PHE A 330 -20.74 12.18 -2.10
N GLY A 331 -19.66 11.69 -1.48
CA GLY A 331 -19.44 10.26 -1.29
C GLY A 331 -20.55 9.58 -0.48
N GLN A 332 -21.12 10.26 0.53
CA GLN A 332 -22.28 9.72 1.28
C GLN A 332 -23.55 9.72 0.42
N VAL A 333 -23.76 10.76 -0.39
CA VAL A 333 -24.91 10.83 -1.30
C VAL A 333 -24.85 9.66 -2.31
N GLN A 334 -23.68 9.42 -2.91
CA GLN A 334 -23.47 8.32 -3.86
C GLN A 334 -23.68 6.94 -3.22
N ALA A 335 -23.20 6.75 -1.98
CA ALA A 335 -23.45 5.52 -1.22
C ALA A 335 -24.95 5.32 -0.95
N GLY A 336 -25.67 6.41 -0.63
CA GLY A 336 -27.13 6.41 -0.48
C GLY A 336 -27.86 6.00 -1.76
N ILE A 337 -27.47 6.54 -2.91
CA ILE A 337 -28.03 6.17 -4.23
C ILE A 337 -27.81 4.68 -4.50
N THR A 338 -26.58 4.21 -4.29
CA THR A 338 -26.22 2.81 -4.54
C THR A 338 -27.02 1.86 -3.64
N ASN A 339 -27.19 2.21 -2.36
CA ASN A 339 -28.01 1.45 -1.44
C ASN A 339 -29.48 1.42 -1.88
N ASP A 340 -30.08 2.57 -2.21
CA ASP A 340 -31.48 2.64 -2.65
C ASP A 340 -31.73 1.79 -3.91
N LEU A 341 -30.77 1.74 -4.85
CA LEU A 341 -30.81 0.84 -6.01
C LEU A 341 -30.71 -0.63 -5.60
N GLN A 342 -29.79 -0.99 -4.69
CA GLN A 342 -29.61 -2.36 -4.22
C GLN A 342 -30.82 -2.92 -3.48
N VAL A 343 -31.49 -2.08 -2.67
CA VAL A 343 -32.68 -2.50 -1.89
C VAL A 343 -34.01 -2.23 -2.61
N GLY A 344 -33.97 -1.75 -3.85
CA GLY A 344 -35.15 -1.54 -4.69
C GLY A 344 -36.10 -0.45 -4.18
N ARG A 345 -35.60 0.62 -3.54
CA ARG A 345 -36.41 1.70 -2.91
C ARG A 345 -37.16 2.64 -3.88
N GLY A 346 -37.30 2.24 -5.15
CA GLY A 346 -38.06 2.95 -6.18
C GLY A 346 -37.32 4.15 -6.79
N ALA A 347 -37.65 4.47 -8.04
CA ALA A 347 -36.98 5.51 -8.83
C ALA A 347 -37.04 6.91 -8.20
N GLU A 348 -38.07 7.20 -7.39
CA GLU A 348 -38.25 8.50 -6.73
C GLU A 348 -37.20 8.76 -5.63
N ALA A 349 -36.82 7.74 -4.86
CA ALA A 349 -35.78 7.88 -3.83
C ALA A 349 -34.40 8.17 -4.46
N VAL A 350 -34.10 7.48 -5.56
CA VAL A 350 -32.89 7.69 -6.36
C VAL A 350 -32.88 9.09 -6.97
N ALA A 351 -33.99 9.51 -7.59
CA ALA A 351 -34.13 10.83 -8.20
C ALA A 351 -33.92 11.97 -7.19
N ARG A 352 -34.45 11.84 -5.97
CA ARG A 352 -34.20 12.83 -4.89
C ARG A 352 -32.71 12.96 -4.58
N ARG A 353 -31.99 11.84 -4.40
CA ARG A 353 -30.56 11.89 -4.06
C ARG A 353 -29.67 12.38 -5.21
N ILE A 354 -30.06 12.14 -6.47
CA ILE A 354 -29.33 12.63 -7.65
C ILE A 354 -29.25 14.17 -7.67
N THR A 355 -30.21 14.89 -7.09
CA THR A 355 -30.15 16.37 -7.02
C THR A 355 -29.04 16.88 -6.11
N CYS A 356 -28.59 16.05 -5.16
CA CYS A 356 -27.71 16.45 -4.07
C CYS A 356 -28.24 17.60 -3.18
N ASP A 357 -29.55 17.88 -3.20
CA ASP A 357 -30.14 18.96 -2.39
C ASP A 357 -30.12 18.67 -0.88
N GLU A 358 -30.13 17.40 -0.49
CA GLU A 358 -30.01 16.96 0.90
C GLU A 358 -28.55 16.81 1.36
N ALA A 359 -27.57 17.15 0.52
CA ALA A 359 -26.17 17.09 0.88
C ALA A 359 -25.84 18.14 1.95
N GLU A 360 -25.06 17.75 2.96
CA GLU A 360 -24.55 18.68 3.97
C GLU A 360 -23.63 19.71 3.30
N SER A 361 -23.81 21.00 3.61
CA SER A 361 -22.94 22.04 3.08
C SER A 361 -21.52 21.95 3.65
N TYR A 362 -20.54 22.47 2.92
CA TYR A 362 -19.15 22.53 3.39
C TYR A 362 -19.01 23.36 4.68
N GLY A 363 -19.76 24.46 4.82
CA GLY A 363 -19.80 25.23 6.06
C GLY A 363 -20.35 24.42 7.25
N ALA A 364 -21.41 23.63 7.05
CA ALA A 364 -21.96 22.78 8.10
C ALA A 364 -20.97 21.67 8.52
N ARG A 365 -20.30 21.06 7.53
CA ARG A 365 -19.25 20.06 7.79
C ARG A 365 -18.06 20.67 8.55
N MET A 366 -17.61 21.86 8.16
CA MET A 366 -16.56 22.60 8.86
C MET A 366 -16.95 22.89 10.32
N ALA A 367 -18.17 23.38 10.56
CA ALA A 367 -18.70 23.61 11.90
C ALA A 367 -18.77 22.32 12.75
N THR A 368 -19.02 21.16 12.12
CA THR A 368 -18.92 19.86 12.78
C THR A 368 -17.48 19.56 13.22
N VAL A 369 -16.50 19.78 12.34
CA VAL A 369 -15.07 19.59 12.67
C VAL A 369 -14.61 20.55 13.77
N GLU A 370 -15.06 21.81 13.76
CA GLU A 370 -14.78 22.79 14.84
C GLU A 370 -15.26 22.31 16.21
N LYS A 371 -16.50 21.77 16.27
CA LYS A 371 -17.05 21.21 17.51
C LYS A 371 -16.23 20.01 18.00
N LEU A 372 -15.78 19.14 17.09
CA LEU A 372 -14.92 18.01 17.42
C LEU A 372 -13.54 18.48 17.92
N ALA A 373 -12.94 19.47 17.26
CA ALA A 373 -11.65 20.05 17.67
C ALA A 373 -11.74 20.66 19.08
N ALA A 374 -12.80 21.41 19.37
CA ALA A 374 -13.06 21.98 20.69
C ALA A 374 -13.25 20.89 21.75
N HIS A 375 -13.95 19.80 21.42
CA HIS A 375 -14.13 18.66 22.34
C HIS A 375 -12.82 17.92 22.61
N VAL A 376 -12.01 17.67 21.59
CA VAL A 376 -10.69 17.04 21.75
C VAL A 376 -9.73 17.92 22.55
N ASP A 377 -9.81 19.24 22.41
CA ASP A 377 -9.09 20.18 23.27
C ASP A 377 -9.50 20.06 24.75
N GLN A 378 -10.80 19.89 25.06
CA GLN A 378 -11.25 19.59 26.43
C GLN A 378 -10.69 18.26 26.95
N LEU A 379 -10.58 17.25 26.10
CA LEU A 379 -9.97 15.97 26.44
C LEU A 379 -8.47 16.09 26.74
N GLN A 380 -7.73 16.84 25.92
CA GLN A 380 -6.31 17.12 26.13
C GLN A 380 -6.09 17.83 27.48
N LYS A 381 -6.93 18.84 27.78
CA LYS A 381 -6.93 19.55 29.07
C LYS A 381 -7.23 18.63 30.25
N ALA A 382 -8.22 17.76 30.12
CA ALA A 382 -8.55 16.78 31.14
C ALA A 382 -7.40 15.78 31.38
N ALA A 383 -6.74 15.30 30.32
CA ALA A 383 -5.58 14.44 30.43
C ALA A 383 -4.40 15.15 31.12
N LEU A 384 -4.13 16.40 30.77
CA LEU A 384 -3.11 17.23 31.43
C LEU A 384 -3.36 17.35 32.93
N HIS A 385 -4.62 17.55 33.36
CA HIS A 385 -4.97 17.62 34.78
C HIS A 385 -4.62 16.33 35.53
N VAL A 386 -4.95 15.17 34.96
CA VAL A 386 -4.62 13.86 35.54
C VAL A 386 -3.11 13.69 35.68
N LEU A 387 -2.35 14.04 34.64
CA LEU A 387 -0.90 13.90 34.62
C LEU A 387 -0.19 14.87 35.58
N ALA A 388 -0.70 16.09 35.71
CA ALA A 388 -0.16 17.13 36.60
C ALA A 388 -0.55 16.92 38.08
N SER A 389 -1.56 16.09 38.36
CA SER A 389 -1.98 15.75 39.73
C SER A 389 -1.08 14.71 40.40
N ALA A 390 -0.04 14.24 39.71
CA ALA A 390 0.99 13.38 40.30
C ALA A 390 1.89 14.20 41.25
N PRO A 391 2.31 13.65 42.41
CA PRO A 391 3.37 14.25 43.21
C PRO A 391 4.68 14.19 42.41
N SER A 392 5.14 15.31 41.85
CA SER A 392 6.41 15.38 41.13
C SER A 392 7.51 16.00 41.99
N PRO A 393 8.73 15.45 42.02
CA PRO A 393 9.90 16.19 42.50
C PRO A 393 10.23 17.29 41.50
N ALA A 394 9.97 18.54 41.89
CA ALA A 394 10.46 19.81 41.33
C ALA A 394 10.65 19.88 39.79
N ILE A 395 9.63 20.38 39.07
CA ILE A 395 9.80 20.89 37.71
C ILE A 395 10.27 22.36 37.81
N PRO A 396 11.41 22.76 37.18
CA PRO A 396 11.83 24.15 37.16
C PRO A 396 10.89 24.98 36.29
N ALA A 397 10.42 26.09 36.85
CA ALA A 397 9.55 27.05 36.20
C ALA A 397 10.31 27.80 35.09
N ASN A 398 10.06 27.44 33.83
CA ASN A 398 10.15 28.37 32.70
C ASN A 398 9.61 27.71 31.43
N ASP A 399 8.37 28.06 31.04
CA ASP A 399 8.01 28.33 29.64
C ASP A 399 6.57 28.86 29.52
N GLU A 400 6.36 29.92 28.75
CA GLU A 400 5.14 30.74 28.62
C GLU A 400 3.95 30.07 27.90
N LYS A 401 3.82 28.73 27.93
CA LYS A 401 2.65 28.00 27.37
C LYS A 401 2.02 27.02 28.37
N ILE A 402 2.00 27.39 29.65
CA ILE A 402 1.29 26.62 30.66
C ILE A 402 -0.22 26.85 30.48
N VAL A 403 -0.94 25.85 29.96
CA VAL A 403 -2.40 25.81 30.13
C VAL A 403 -2.67 25.93 31.63
N PRO A 404 -3.42 26.94 32.10
CA PRO A 404 -3.64 27.11 33.53
C PRO A 404 -4.21 25.82 34.12
N LEU A 405 -3.57 25.27 35.15
CA LEU A 405 -3.99 24.01 35.79
C LEU A 405 -5.46 24.07 36.26
N GLU A 406 -5.98 25.26 36.54
CA GLU A 406 -7.39 25.52 36.82
C GLU A 406 -8.33 25.21 35.64
N MET A 407 -7.93 25.56 34.42
CA MET A 407 -8.68 25.23 33.20
C MET A 407 -8.67 23.72 32.93
N ALA A 408 -7.52 23.07 33.16
CA ALA A 408 -7.37 21.63 33.06
C ALA A 408 -8.27 20.90 34.08
N ALA A 409 -8.29 21.36 35.33
CA ALA A 409 -9.14 20.82 36.38
C ALA A 409 -10.64 21.01 36.07
N ARG A 410 -11.02 22.16 35.52
CA ARG A 410 -12.40 22.43 35.09
C ARG A 410 -12.82 21.48 33.97
N ALA A 411 -11.98 21.29 32.95
CA ALA A 411 -12.25 20.37 31.85
C ALA A 411 -12.45 18.94 32.36
N TYR A 412 -11.59 18.46 33.27
CA TYR A 412 -11.74 17.14 33.89
C TYR A 412 -13.08 16.99 34.63
N LYS A 413 -13.44 17.96 35.48
CA LYS A 413 -14.69 17.93 36.26
C LYS A 413 -15.96 17.94 35.39
N THR A 414 -15.90 18.52 34.20
CA THR A 414 -17.06 18.54 33.27
C THR A 414 -17.32 17.18 32.60
N LEU A 415 -16.37 16.25 32.64
CA LEU A 415 -16.49 14.93 32.02
C LEU A 415 -17.07 13.92 33.01
N THR A 416 -18.36 13.60 32.85
CA THR A 416 -19.09 12.67 33.75
C THR A 416 -19.07 11.20 33.30
N ARG A 417 -18.05 10.79 32.54
CA ARG A 417 -17.98 9.48 31.87
C ARG A 417 -17.00 8.51 32.52
N LYS A 418 -17.15 7.21 32.23
CA LYS A 418 -16.29 6.13 32.75
C LYS A 418 -14.80 6.49 32.54
N GLY A 419 -14.04 6.50 33.65
CA GLY A 419 -12.62 6.86 33.69
C GLY A 419 -12.32 8.34 34.01
N PHE A 420 -13.35 9.19 34.18
CA PHE A 420 -13.19 10.62 34.54
C PHE A 420 -13.89 11.02 35.86
N THR A 421 -14.57 10.07 36.52
CA THR A 421 -15.40 10.35 37.71
C THR A 421 -14.70 10.10 39.04
N ALA A 422 -13.64 9.28 39.06
CA ALA A 422 -12.85 8.99 40.25
C ALA A 422 -11.64 9.92 40.35
N ALA A 423 -11.11 10.08 41.57
CA ALA A 423 -9.79 10.70 41.74
C ALA A 423 -8.74 9.84 41.02
N PRO A 424 -7.79 10.44 40.28
CA PRO A 424 -6.81 9.65 39.55
C PRO A 424 -5.89 8.87 40.50
N ASP A 425 -5.80 7.56 40.29
CA ASP A 425 -4.82 6.65 40.87
C ASP A 425 -3.61 6.44 39.92
N ASP A 426 -2.65 5.60 40.30
CA ASP A 426 -1.45 5.37 39.49
C ASP A 426 -1.74 4.67 38.14
N ASP A 427 -2.68 3.74 38.13
CA ASP A 427 -3.07 2.98 36.93
C ASP A 427 -3.82 3.86 35.91
N SER A 428 -4.76 4.69 36.39
CA SER A 428 -5.41 5.69 35.54
C SER A 428 -4.41 6.73 35.05
N ARG A 429 -3.48 7.21 35.89
CA ARG A 429 -2.40 8.11 35.44
C ARG A 429 -1.55 7.49 34.32
N ALA A 430 -1.19 6.23 34.44
CA ALA A 430 -0.46 5.51 33.38
C ALA A 430 -1.28 5.42 32.09
N THR A 431 -2.57 5.10 32.20
CA THR A 431 -3.49 5.03 31.05
C THR A 431 -3.64 6.38 30.35
N PHE A 432 -3.82 7.48 31.11
CA PHE A 432 -3.88 8.83 30.57
C PHE A 432 -2.57 9.27 29.92
N ARG A 433 -1.41 8.81 30.44
CA ARG A 433 -0.10 9.09 29.83
C ARG A 433 0.03 8.42 28.47
N GLN A 434 -0.46 7.18 28.33
CA GLN A 434 -0.47 6.46 27.06
C GLN A 434 -1.49 7.02 26.07
N ALA A 435 -2.62 7.57 26.54
CA ALA A 435 -3.63 8.20 25.69
C ALA A 435 -3.22 9.60 25.16
N ALA A 436 -2.36 10.32 25.88
CA ALA A 436 -2.03 11.71 25.58
C ALA A 436 -1.46 11.93 24.15
N PRO A 437 -0.49 11.13 23.66
CA PRO A 437 0.02 11.29 22.29
C PRO A 437 -1.06 11.14 21.22
N ALA A 438 -1.96 10.17 21.37
CA ALA A 438 -3.07 9.95 20.44
C ALA A 438 -4.07 11.11 20.45
N LEU A 439 -4.41 11.64 21.64
CA LEU A 439 -5.27 12.83 21.76
C LEU A 439 -4.62 14.06 21.10
N VAL A 440 -3.31 14.25 21.29
CA VAL A 440 -2.56 15.33 20.64
C VAL A 440 -2.59 15.18 19.12
N ALA A 441 -2.33 13.98 18.60
CA ALA A 441 -2.36 13.69 17.16
C ALA A 441 -3.74 13.99 16.54
N VAL A 442 -4.83 13.50 17.16
CA VAL A 442 -6.20 13.80 16.73
C VAL A 442 -6.47 15.30 16.70
N GLY A 443 -6.12 16.02 17.77
CA GLY A 443 -6.35 17.47 17.84
C GLY A 443 -5.51 18.26 16.83
N THR A 444 -4.28 17.83 16.56
CA THR A 444 -3.41 18.45 15.54
C THR A 444 -3.99 18.28 14.14
N LEU A 445 -4.48 17.09 13.78
CA LEU A 445 -5.12 16.87 12.48
C LEU A 445 -6.41 17.67 12.32
N LEU A 446 -7.28 17.69 13.33
CA LEU A 446 -8.52 18.47 13.28
C LEU A 446 -8.24 19.96 13.05
N ARG A 447 -7.29 20.54 13.81
CA ARG A 447 -6.90 21.94 13.64
C ARG A 447 -6.16 22.20 12.33
N GLY A 448 -5.30 21.29 11.90
CA GLY A 448 -4.59 21.38 10.62
C GLY A 448 -5.57 21.39 9.45
N TYR A 449 -6.56 20.50 9.49
CA TYR A 449 -7.62 20.44 8.48
C TYR A 449 -8.48 21.71 8.48
N LEU A 450 -8.89 22.22 9.65
CA LEU A 450 -9.60 23.50 9.73
C LEU A 450 -8.78 24.68 9.19
N SER A 451 -7.47 24.70 9.45
CA SER A 451 -6.57 25.70 8.90
C SER A 451 -6.49 25.60 7.37
N ALA A 452 -6.40 24.39 6.83
CA ALA A 452 -6.40 24.17 5.38
C ALA A 452 -7.72 24.62 4.73
N LEU A 453 -8.86 24.33 5.35
CA LEU A 453 -10.16 24.82 4.89
C LEU A 453 -10.29 26.34 4.97
N THR A 454 -9.78 26.97 6.03
CA THR A 454 -9.81 28.43 6.19
C THR A 454 -8.96 29.12 5.13
N GLN A 455 -7.83 28.51 4.73
CA GLN A 455 -7.00 29.02 3.63
C GLN A 455 -7.72 28.95 2.28
N LEU A 456 -8.57 27.93 2.07
CA LEU A 456 -9.44 27.83 0.89
C LEU A 456 -10.60 28.85 0.92
N ASP A 457 -11.13 29.16 2.11
CA ASP A 457 -12.32 30.00 2.29
C ASP A 457 -12.14 31.47 1.85
N GLY A 458 -10.92 31.90 1.52
CA GLY A 458 -10.69 33.16 0.80
C GLY A 458 -11.49 33.27 -0.53
N HIS A 459 -11.94 32.14 -1.08
CA HIS A 459 -12.79 32.05 -2.28
C HIS A 459 -14.27 31.68 -2.01
N GLY A 460 -14.62 31.41 -0.74
CA GLY A 460 -15.95 31.05 -0.23
C GLY A 460 -16.28 29.56 -0.39
N LEU A 461 -16.26 28.80 0.72
CA LEU A 461 -16.63 27.37 0.76
C LEU A 461 -18.05 27.11 0.23
N ASP A 462 -18.99 28.04 0.44
CA ASP A 462 -20.34 27.94 -0.08
C ASP A 462 -20.38 27.96 -1.61
N ARG A 463 -19.52 28.76 -2.25
CA ARG A 463 -19.42 28.78 -3.72
C ARG A 463 -18.90 27.45 -4.25
N HIS A 464 -17.84 26.93 -3.63
CA HIS A 464 -17.32 25.61 -3.98
C HIS A 464 -18.38 24.52 -3.81
N PHE A 465 -19.12 24.54 -2.71
CA PHE A 465 -20.22 23.60 -2.49
C PHE A 465 -21.28 23.68 -3.58
N GLN A 466 -21.69 24.88 -4.02
CA GLN A 466 -22.68 25.01 -5.10
C GLN A 466 -22.16 24.46 -6.43
N THR A 467 -20.94 24.81 -6.83
CA THR A 467 -20.32 24.30 -8.06
C THR A 467 -20.16 22.77 -8.04
N ASP A 468 -19.71 22.23 -6.90
CA ASP A 468 -19.56 20.79 -6.75
C ASP A 468 -20.93 20.11 -6.73
N ARG A 469 -21.95 20.68 -6.07
CA ARG A 469 -23.32 20.14 -6.08
C ARG A 469 -23.87 20.00 -7.49
N GLU A 470 -23.71 21.03 -8.32
CA GLU A 470 -24.11 20.99 -9.73
C GLU A 470 -23.36 19.89 -10.49
N THR A 471 -22.03 19.84 -10.33
CA THR A 471 -21.16 18.85 -10.99
C THR A 471 -21.53 17.41 -10.59
N PHE A 472 -21.64 17.13 -9.29
CA PHE A 472 -22.01 15.82 -8.79
C PHE A 472 -23.44 15.44 -9.18
N SER A 473 -24.38 16.38 -9.17
CA SER A 473 -25.76 16.11 -9.62
C SER A 473 -25.81 15.72 -11.09
N GLU A 474 -25.09 16.44 -11.96
CA GLU A 474 -24.99 16.11 -13.38
C GLU A 474 -24.39 14.71 -13.58
N ARG A 475 -23.27 14.41 -12.90
CA ARG A 475 -22.61 13.10 -13.01
C ARG A 475 -23.47 11.98 -12.45
N PHE A 476 -24.15 12.17 -11.32
CA PHE A 476 -25.06 11.16 -10.76
C PHE A 476 -26.26 10.93 -11.66
N ARG A 477 -26.79 11.96 -12.31
CA ARG A 477 -27.86 11.81 -13.31
C ARG A 477 -27.38 10.94 -14.48
N ALA A 478 -26.18 11.19 -15.00
CA ALA A 478 -25.62 10.37 -16.07
C ALA A 478 -25.32 8.93 -15.64
N LEU A 479 -24.96 8.70 -14.36
CA LEU A 479 -24.58 7.37 -13.85
C LEU A 479 -25.76 6.52 -13.38
N TYR A 480 -26.83 7.15 -12.88
CA TYR A 480 -27.91 6.49 -12.14
C TYR A 480 -29.32 6.94 -12.57
N GLY A 481 -29.44 7.94 -13.44
CA GLY A 481 -30.70 8.58 -13.78
C GLY A 481 -31.56 7.84 -14.81
N ASP A 482 -30.99 6.91 -15.58
CA ASP A 482 -31.77 6.06 -16.47
C ASP A 482 -32.21 4.78 -15.73
N PRO A 483 -33.53 4.49 -15.69
CA PRO A 483 -34.00 3.22 -15.17
C PRO A 483 -33.57 2.09 -16.12
N GLN A 484 -32.78 1.14 -15.61
CA GLN A 484 -32.67 -0.18 -16.24
C GLN A 484 -33.94 -1.00 -15.98
#